data_AF-A0A8U0PLQ9-F1
#
_entry.id   AF-A0A8U0PLQ9-F1
#
_cell.length_a   1.000
_cell.length_b   1.000
_cell.length_c   1.000
_cell.angle_alpha   90.00
_cell.angle_beta   90.00
_cell.angle_gamma   90.00
#
_symmetry.space_group_name_H-M   'P 1'
#
loop_
_entity.id
_entity.type
_entity.pdbx_description
1 polymer ?
#
loop_
_entity_poly.entity_id
_entity_poly.type
_entity_poly.pdbx_seq_one_letter_code
_entity_poly.pdbx_strand_id
1 'polypeptide(L)'
;MDMNNQEAYELAAKVKLRPDWKSPSIMIGLRLLHFQPPHFTLEVQCLNETQQYLCRILHEVGLELCSTAVCKGVRRTRDGPFTVQHALTRRHWTAPGVIQAIQQSRKARKSKSTQPGEDTGTARRRQEI
;
A
#
# COMPACT_ATOMS: atom_id res chain seq x y z
N MET A 1 -11.60 13.74 12.32
CA MET A 1 -10.71 14.11 13.42
C MET A 1 -10.18 15.49 13.10
N ASP A 2 -10.34 16.46 13.99
CA ASP A 2 -9.72 17.76 13.83
C ASP A 2 -8.22 17.64 14.07
N MET A 3 -7.44 17.85 13.01
CA MET A 3 -5.97 17.73 13.04
C MET A 3 -5.27 18.83 13.85
N ASN A 4 -6.02 19.84 14.31
CA ASN A 4 -5.49 20.95 15.10
C ASN A 4 -5.50 20.70 16.61
N ASN A 5 -5.97 19.53 17.07
CA ASN A 5 -5.98 19.21 18.50
C ASN A 5 -4.62 18.64 18.94
N GLN A 6 -4.17 19.01 20.14
CA GLN A 6 -2.93 18.51 20.75
C GLN A 6 -2.93 16.97 20.86
N GLU A 7 -4.08 16.36 21.12
CA GLU A 7 -4.22 14.90 21.16
C GLU A 7 -3.96 14.25 19.79
N ALA A 8 -4.34 14.90 18.69
CA ALA A 8 -4.07 14.40 17.34
C ALA A 8 -2.57 14.44 17.03
N TYR A 9 -1.85 15.45 17.53
CA TYR A 9 -0.40 15.55 17.42
C TYR A 9 0.31 14.45 18.22
N GLU A 10 -0.11 14.21 19.46
CA GLU A 10 0.48 13.16 20.30
C GLU A 10 0.22 11.76 19.76
N LEU A 11 -0.97 11.53 19.17
CA LEU A 11 -1.28 10.31 18.45
C LEU A 11 -0.45 10.18 17.17
N ALA A 12 -0.16 11.26 16.44
CA ALA A 12 0.74 11.24 15.29
C ALA A 12 2.18 10.90 15.66
N ALA A 13 2.64 11.42 16.80
CA ALA A 13 3.98 11.18 17.30
C ALA A 13 4.16 9.76 17.86
N LYS A 14 3.11 9.17 18.46
CA LYS A 14 3.14 7.82 19.06
C LYS A 14 2.73 6.71 18.10
N VAL A 15 1.81 6.98 17.18
CA VAL A 15 1.20 5.99 16.30
C VAL A 15 1.41 6.41 14.86
N LYS A 16 1.89 5.48 14.03
CA LYS A 16 2.00 5.65 12.58
C LYS A 16 0.59 5.85 12.01
N LEU A 17 0.15 7.10 11.89
CA LEU A 17 -1.15 7.47 11.33
C LEU A 17 -1.26 6.83 9.95
N ARG A 18 -2.08 5.77 9.86
CA ARG A 18 -2.48 5.22 8.58
C ARG A 18 -3.68 6.05 8.11
N PRO A 19 -3.71 6.51 6.85
CA PRO A 19 -4.88 7.19 6.31
C PRO A 19 -6.14 6.36 6.55
N ASP A 20 -7.21 7.05 6.93
CA ASP A 20 -8.51 6.41 7.08
C ASP A 20 -9.01 5.95 5.70
N TRP A 21 -9.93 5.00 5.65
CA TRP A 21 -10.49 4.51 4.39
C TRP A 21 -11.29 5.58 3.63
N LYS A 22 -11.70 6.65 4.33
CA LYS A 22 -12.35 7.84 3.74
C LYS A 22 -11.38 8.91 3.26
N SER A 23 -10.08 8.77 3.52
CA SER A 23 -9.09 9.73 3.02
C SER A 23 -9.05 9.70 1.48
N PRO A 24 -8.77 10.84 0.82
CA PRO A 24 -8.61 10.87 -0.64
C PRO A 24 -7.49 9.91 -1.10
N SER A 25 -7.47 9.59 -2.39
CA SER A 25 -6.43 8.72 -2.96
C SER A 25 -5.05 9.34 -2.75
N ILE A 26 -4.15 8.60 -2.09
CA ILE A 26 -2.80 9.07 -1.77
C ILE A 26 -1.79 8.20 -2.52
N MET A 27 -0.97 8.83 -3.36
CA MET A 27 0.19 8.18 -3.96
C MET A 27 1.35 8.17 -2.96
N ILE A 28 1.78 6.97 -2.57
CA ILE A 28 2.93 6.73 -1.68
C ILE A 28 4.23 6.71 -2.48
N GLY A 29 4.20 6.19 -3.71
CA GLY A 29 5.40 6.05 -4.53
C GLY A 29 5.09 5.75 -5.98
N LEU A 30 6.04 6.12 -6.84
CA LEU A 30 5.97 5.93 -8.28
C LEU A 30 7.31 5.41 -8.79
N ARG A 31 7.29 4.38 -9.63
CA ARG A 31 8.50 3.81 -10.22
C ARG A 31 8.27 3.44 -11.68
N LEU A 32 9.21 3.83 -12.54
CA LEU A 32 9.24 3.38 -13.94
C LEU A 32 9.79 1.96 -14.00
N LEU A 33 9.00 1.03 -14.53
CA LEU A 33 9.41 -0.37 -14.72
C LEU A 33 10.05 -0.60 -16.08
N HIS A 34 9.42 -0.03 -17.11
CA HIS A 34 9.79 -0.26 -18.49
C HIS A 34 9.49 0.97 -19.32
N PHE A 35 10.39 1.30 -20.24
CA PHE A 35 10.25 2.43 -21.15
C PHE A 35 10.75 2.04 -22.53
N GLN A 36 9.81 1.91 -23.46
CA GLN A 36 10.04 1.63 -24.87
C GLN A 36 9.05 2.46 -25.68
N PRO A 37 9.39 3.71 -26.03
CA PRO A 37 8.49 4.60 -26.77
C PRO A 37 7.80 3.88 -27.95
N PRO A 38 6.47 3.99 -28.10
CA PRO A 38 5.53 4.85 -27.36
C PRO A 38 4.90 4.17 -26.12
N HIS A 39 5.51 3.12 -25.58
CA HIS A 39 4.98 2.32 -24.48
C HIS A 39 5.84 2.44 -23.23
N PHE A 40 5.19 2.57 -22.08
CA PHE A 40 5.86 2.60 -20.80
C PHE A 40 4.99 1.93 -19.74
N THR A 41 5.62 1.51 -18.64
CA THR A 41 4.93 0.84 -17.54
C THR A 41 5.37 1.47 -16.23
N LEU A 42 4.40 2.00 -15.47
CA LEU A 42 4.61 2.56 -14.15
C LEU A 42 4.09 1.61 -13.08
N GLU A 43 4.88 1.42 -12.03
CA GLU A 43 4.42 0.87 -10.77
C GLU A 43 4.00 2.02 -9.86
N VAL A 44 2.72 2.04 -9.51
CA VAL A 44 2.13 3.04 -8.62
C VAL A 44 1.83 2.36 -7.28
N GLN A 45 2.32 2.96 -6.19
CA GLN A 45 1.97 2.60 -4.83
C GLN A 45 1.01 3.65 -4.30
N CYS A 46 -0.21 3.24 -3.95
CA CYS A 46 -1.28 4.15 -3.58
C CYS A 46 -2.21 3.56 -2.53
N LEU A 47 -2.91 4.43 -1.81
CA LEU A 47 -3.96 4.12 -0.85
C LEU A 47 -5.28 4.72 -1.32
N ASN A 48 -6.40 4.05 -0.99
CA ASN A 48 -7.75 4.46 -1.36
C ASN A 48 -7.87 4.78 -2.87
N GLU A 49 -7.30 3.90 -3.69
CA GLU A 49 -7.16 4.08 -5.13
C GLU A 49 -8.48 3.93 -5.90
N THR A 50 -8.62 4.67 -7.02
CA THR A 50 -9.72 4.51 -7.98
C THR A 50 -9.18 4.39 -9.40
N GLN A 51 -9.78 3.60 -10.28
CA GLN A 51 -9.29 3.50 -11.66
C GLN A 51 -9.09 4.86 -12.36
N GLN A 52 -9.96 5.83 -12.05
CA GLN A 52 -9.87 7.20 -12.58
C GLN A 52 -8.61 7.93 -12.12
N TYR A 53 -8.19 7.75 -10.87
CA TYR A 53 -6.98 8.39 -10.33
C TYR A 53 -5.71 7.83 -10.98
N LEU A 54 -5.60 6.50 -11.17
CA LEU A 54 -4.50 5.92 -11.95
C LEU A 54 -4.44 6.44 -13.39
N CYS A 55 -5.60 6.53 -14.06
CA CYS A 55 -5.67 7.09 -15.41
C CYS A 55 -5.26 8.57 -15.43
N ARG A 56 -5.64 9.34 -14.41
CA ARG A 56 -5.23 10.74 -14.27
C ARG A 56 -3.71 10.85 -14.12
N ILE A 57 -3.07 10.04 -13.26
CA ILE A 57 -1.61 10.04 -13.13
C ILE A 57 -0.94 9.83 -14.49
N LEU A 58 -1.41 8.84 -15.26
CA LEU A 58 -0.86 8.59 -16.60
C LEU A 58 -1.05 9.78 -17.54
N HIS A 59 -2.21 10.43 -17.48
CA HIS A 59 -2.49 11.62 -18.28
C HIS A 59 -1.55 12.77 -17.94
N GLU A 60 -1.37 13.09 -16.64
CA GLU A 60 -0.43 14.12 -16.18
C GLU A 60 1.00 13.80 -16.67
N VAL A 61 1.45 12.55 -16.56
CA VAL A 61 2.77 12.12 -17.09
C VAL A 61 2.86 12.34 -18.60
N GLY A 62 1.79 12.12 -19.35
CA GLY A 62 1.74 12.42 -20.78
C GLY A 62 1.92 13.92 -21.05
N LEU A 63 1.20 14.76 -20.30
CA LEU A 63 1.27 16.22 -20.42
C LEU A 63 2.69 16.75 -20.10
N GLU A 64 3.30 16.25 -19.03
CA GLU A 64 4.68 16.60 -18.63
C GLU A 64 5.72 16.24 -19.73
N LEU A 65 5.42 15.25 -20.57
CA LEU A 65 6.23 14.86 -21.72
C LEU A 65 5.82 15.55 -23.03
N CYS A 66 4.98 16.57 -22.96
CA CYS A 66 4.39 17.24 -24.12
C CYS A 66 3.72 16.27 -25.11
N SER A 67 3.08 15.23 -24.58
CA SER A 67 2.46 14.15 -25.35
C SER A 67 1.08 13.80 -24.80
N THR A 68 0.43 12.80 -25.40
CA THR A 68 -0.82 12.23 -24.89
C THR A 68 -0.58 10.79 -24.47
N ALA A 69 -0.89 10.48 -23.22
CA ALA A 69 -0.81 9.13 -22.69
C ALA A 69 -2.22 8.59 -22.42
N VAL A 70 -2.44 7.32 -22.79
CA VAL A 70 -3.69 6.59 -22.53
C VAL A 70 -3.40 5.31 -21.76
N CYS A 71 -4.26 4.98 -20.81
CA CYS A 71 -4.12 3.76 -20.04
C CYS A 71 -4.54 2.54 -20.87
N LYS A 72 -3.59 1.68 -21.25
CA LYS A 72 -3.88 0.42 -21.97
C LYS A 72 -4.39 -0.68 -21.04
N GLY A 73 -4.02 -0.65 -19.77
CA GLY A 73 -4.39 -1.66 -18.81
C GLY A 73 -3.82 -1.37 -17.43
N VAL A 74 -4.54 -1.83 -16.41
CA VAL A 74 -4.15 -1.73 -15.00
C VAL A 74 -4.11 -3.12 -14.42
N ARG A 75 -3.05 -3.43 -13.68
CA ARG A 75 -2.91 -4.70 -12.97
C ARG A 75 -2.47 -4.44 -11.54
N ARG A 76 -3.30 -4.88 -10.59
CA ARG A 76 -2.96 -4.85 -9.18
C ARG A 76 -1.95 -5.97 -8.87
N THR A 77 -0.75 -5.60 -8.45
CA THR A 77 0.32 -6.56 -8.13
C THR A 77 0.38 -6.94 -6.64
N ARG A 78 -0.13 -6.06 -5.77
CA ARG A 78 -0.11 -6.19 -4.32
C ARG A 78 -1.38 -5.60 -3.71
N ASP A 79 -1.93 -6.30 -2.72
CA ASP A 79 -2.99 -5.83 -1.85
C ASP A 79 -2.59 -6.09 -0.39
N GLY A 80 -2.05 -5.07 0.26
CA GLY A 80 -1.50 -5.17 1.60
C GLY A 80 -0.44 -6.29 1.71
N PRO A 81 -0.67 -7.34 2.52
CA PRO A 81 0.26 -8.46 2.65
C PRO A 81 0.19 -9.43 1.46
N PHE A 82 -0.87 -9.39 0.65
CA PHE A 82 -1.07 -10.31 -0.45
C PHE A 82 -0.42 -9.78 -1.73
N THR A 83 0.13 -10.69 -2.52
CA THR A 83 0.74 -10.42 -3.82
C THR A 83 0.09 -11.30 -4.87
N VAL A 84 0.37 -11.06 -6.15
CA VAL A 84 -0.13 -11.90 -7.26
C VAL A 84 0.17 -13.39 -7.06
N GLN A 85 1.25 -13.75 -6.39
CA GLN A 85 1.59 -15.16 -6.12
C GLN A 85 0.59 -15.86 -5.20
N HIS A 86 -0.16 -15.09 -4.40
CA HIS A 86 -1.24 -15.60 -3.55
C HIS A 86 -2.58 -15.68 -4.30
N ALA A 87 -2.67 -15.15 -5.52
CA ALA A 87 -3.91 -15.12 -6.29
C ALA A 87 -4.12 -16.46 -7.01
N LEU A 88 -5.33 -17.01 -6.89
CA LEU A 88 -5.71 -18.26 -7.52
C LEU A 88 -6.08 -18.04 -8.99
N THR A 89 -5.33 -18.65 -9.92
CA THR A 89 -5.66 -18.59 -11.35
C THR A 89 -6.98 -19.31 -11.63
N ARG A 90 -7.71 -18.88 -12.66
CA ARG A 90 -9.03 -19.44 -13.04
C ARG A 90 -9.05 -20.97 -13.17
N ARG A 91 -7.96 -21.57 -13.64
CA ARG A 91 -7.82 -23.05 -13.77
C ARG A 91 -7.79 -23.77 -12.42
N HIS A 92 -7.39 -23.08 -11.37
CA HIS A 92 -7.23 -23.63 -10.02
C HIS A 92 -8.41 -23.30 -9.09
N TRP A 93 -9.53 -22.78 -9.62
CA TRP A 93 -10.77 -22.53 -8.87
C TRP A 93 -11.51 -23.84 -8.53
N THR A 94 -10.79 -24.82 -8.00
CA THR A 94 -11.35 -26.06 -7.48
C THR A 94 -11.43 -25.95 -5.95
N ALA A 95 -12.37 -26.68 -5.33
CA ALA A 95 -12.50 -26.73 -3.88
C ALA A 95 -11.16 -26.96 -3.14
N PRO A 96 -10.31 -27.95 -3.52
CA PRO A 96 -9.00 -28.11 -2.87
C PRO A 96 -8.07 -26.91 -3.08
N GLY A 97 -8.06 -26.30 -4.27
CA GLY A 97 -7.24 -25.12 -4.55
C GLY A 97 -7.62 -23.91 -3.69
N VAL A 98 -8.93 -23.70 -3.49
CA VAL A 98 -9.44 -22.64 -2.61
C VAL A 98 -9.07 -22.90 -1.15
N ILE A 99 -9.24 -24.13 -0.66
CA ILE A 99 -8.87 -24.50 0.72
C ILE A 99 -7.37 -24.25 0.97
N GLN A 100 -6.51 -24.67 0.04
CA GLN A 100 -5.07 -24.46 0.14
C GLN A 100 -4.72 -22.96 0.12
N ALA A 101 -5.34 -22.18 -0.76
CA ALA A 101 -5.12 -20.73 -0.84
C ALA A 101 -5.53 -20.01 0.47
N ILE A 102 -6.64 -20.43 1.10
CA ILE A 102 -7.08 -19.91 2.40
C ILE A 102 -6.05 -20.22 3.49
N GLN A 103 -5.53 -21.45 3.53
CA GLN A 103 -4.51 -21.85 4.50
C GLN A 103 -3.22 -21.03 4.34
N GLN A 104 -2.74 -20.84 3.10
CA GLN A 104 -1.57 -20.01 2.80
C GLN A 104 -1.80 -18.54 3.20
N SER A 105 -2.97 -18.00 2.90
CA SER A 105 -3.36 -16.63 3.25
C SER A 105 -3.36 -16.37 4.76
N ARG A 106 -3.77 -17.37 5.56
CA ARG A 106 -3.72 -17.29 7.03
C ARG A 106 -2.28 -17.21 7.56
N LYS A 107 -1.35 -17.95 6.96
CA LYS A 107 0.08 -17.89 7.32
C LYS A 107 0.68 -16.52 7.00
N ALA A 108 0.38 -15.97 5.81
CA ALA A 108 0.85 -14.66 5.38
C ALA A 108 0.34 -13.49 6.26
N ARG A 109 -0.84 -13.62 6.89
CA ARG A 109 -1.30 -12.65 7.90
C ARG A 109 -0.49 -12.72 9.19
N LYS A 110 -0.20 -13.94 9.68
CA LYS A 110 0.50 -14.14 10.97
C LYS A 110 1.96 -13.69 10.93
N SER A 111 2.64 -13.81 9.79
CA SER A 111 4.07 -13.45 9.71
C SER A 111 4.35 -11.94 9.83
N LYS A 112 3.35 -11.07 9.70
CA LYS A 112 3.51 -9.61 9.85
C LYS A 112 2.97 -9.04 11.17
N SER A 113 2.32 -9.84 12.02
CA SER A 113 1.96 -9.41 13.39
C SER A 113 3.14 -9.54 14.38
N THR A 114 4.25 -10.15 13.97
CA THR A 114 5.47 -10.29 14.76
C THR A 114 6.58 -9.41 14.16
N GLN A 115 6.42 -8.09 14.26
CA GLN A 115 7.58 -7.26 14.58
C GLN A 115 7.46 -7.00 16.08
N PRO A 116 8.18 -7.77 16.93
CA PRO A 116 8.31 -7.42 18.33
C PRO A 116 9.03 -6.06 18.35
N GLY A 117 8.40 -5.05 18.96
CA GLY A 117 9.15 -3.89 19.41
C GLY A 117 10.17 -4.39 20.41
N GLU A 118 11.45 -4.28 20.06
CA GLU A 118 12.57 -4.61 20.91
C GLU A 118 12.63 -3.56 22.03
N ASP A 119 12.40 -4.01 23.26
CA ASP A 119 12.62 -3.23 24.48
C ASP A 119 14.12 -2.95 24.64
N THR A 120 14.53 -1.69 24.79
CA THR A 120 15.71 -1.35 25.61
C THR A 120 15.70 0.12 26.01
N GLY A 121 15.60 0.37 27.32
CA GLY A 121 15.64 1.75 27.84
C GLY A 121 15.46 1.87 29.35
N THR A 122 16.08 1.01 30.14
CA THR A 122 16.31 1.22 31.58
C THR A 122 17.00 2.58 31.80
N ALA A 123 16.32 3.54 32.44
CA ALA A 123 16.99 4.69 33.06
C ALA A 123 16.20 5.27 34.24
N ARG A 124 16.59 4.79 35.43
CA ARG A 124 16.74 5.52 36.70
C ARG A 124 15.56 6.35 37.23
N ARG A 125 14.94 5.77 38.27
CA ARG A 125 14.49 6.51 39.46
C ARG A 125 15.49 7.62 39.80
N ARG A 126 15.04 8.86 39.76
CA ARG A 126 15.56 9.94 40.60
C ARG A 126 14.40 10.43 41.44
N GLN A 127 14.54 10.22 42.76
CA GLN A 127 13.86 11.00 43.77
C GLN A 127 14.16 12.48 43.53
N GLU A 128 13.19 13.36 43.77
CA GLU A 128 13.45 14.64 44.41
C GLU A 128 12.12 15.24 44.94
N ILE A 129 12.11 15.35 46.28
CA ILE A 129 11.38 16.25 47.20
C ILE A 129 9.86 16.15 47.25
#